data_AF-A0A2E2QL53-F1
#
_entry.id   AF-A0A2E2QL53-F1
#
_cell.length_a   1.000
_cell.length_b   1.000
_cell.length_c   1.000
_cell.angle_alpha   90.00
_cell.angle_beta   90.00
_cell.angle_gamma   90.00
#
_symmetry.space_group_name_H-M   'P 1'
#
loop_
_entity.id
_entity.type
_entity.pdbx_description
1 polymer ?
#
loop_
_entity_poly.entity_id
_entity_poly.type
_entity_poly.pdbx_seq_one_letter_code
_entity_poly.pdbx_strand_id
1 'polypeptide(L)'
;MIKVDHAGENGAVNIYRAQRTVARFRSRSLTRQLEQNMQHELAHRRLFANYLAENGIRRCKSYFACGAGGYVLGFVTGLIGPTAIAATTYAVENVVLKHLQEQIHYLRQEDKDAHDRVMQIIEDEKAHHDAARDQLPGNQLMTNILIRVVKFCTECVIRFGMR
;
A
#
# COMPACT_ATOMS: atom_id res chain seq x y z
N MET A 1 -14.63 -2.36 -6.87
CA MET A 1 -13.74 -1.77 -5.87
C MET A 1 -12.60 -2.73 -5.54
N ILE A 2 -12.88 -3.99 -5.21
CA ILE A 2 -11.87 -5.06 -4.99
C ILE A 2 -10.77 -5.20 -6.07
N LYS A 3 -11.08 -4.98 -7.36
CA LYS A 3 -10.06 -4.99 -8.43
C LYS A 3 -8.98 -3.90 -8.26
N VAL A 4 -9.35 -2.79 -7.63
CA VAL A 4 -8.48 -1.64 -7.34
C VAL A 4 -7.68 -1.90 -6.09
N ASP A 5 -8.27 -2.49 -5.05
CA ASP A 5 -7.54 -2.96 -3.86
C ASP A 5 -6.45 -3.94 -4.27
N HIS A 6 -6.77 -4.98 -5.04
CA HIS A 6 -5.79 -5.92 -5.57
C HIS A 6 -4.64 -5.24 -6.36
N ALA A 7 -4.93 -4.14 -7.06
CA ALA A 7 -3.90 -3.34 -7.74
C ALA A 7 -3.09 -2.48 -6.76
N GLY A 8 -3.72 -1.92 -5.73
CA GLY A 8 -3.11 -1.20 -4.62
C GLY A 8 -2.14 -2.09 -3.85
N GLU A 9 -2.58 -3.26 -3.41
CA GLU A 9 -1.75 -4.27 -2.74
C GLU A 9 -0.53 -4.65 -3.59
N ASN A 10 -0.74 -4.80 -4.91
CA ASN A 10 0.39 -5.06 -5.81
C ASN A 10 1.38 -3.89 -5.86
N GLY A 11 0.90 -2.65 -5.77
CA GLY A 11 1.75 -1.47 -5.61
C GLY A 11 2.53 -1.52 -4.30
N ALA A 12 1.86 -1.77 -3.17
CA ALA A 12 2.44 -1.86 -1.84
C ALA A 12 3.54 -2.93 -1.75
N VAL A 13 3.26 -4.16 -2.21
CA VAL A 13 4.25 -5.25 -2.32
C VAL A 13 5.51 -4.77 -3.07
N ASN A 14 5.33 -4.02 -4.16
CA ASN A 14 6.46 -3.56 -4.98
C ASN A 14 7.24 -2.41 -4.33
N ILE A 15 6.58 -1.52 -3.58
CA ILE A 15 7.22 -0.49 -2.76
C ILE A 15 8.13 -1.16 -1.73
N TYR A 16 7.58 -2.06 -0.92
CA TYR A 16 8.35 -2.76 0.12
C TYR A 16 9.48 -3.60 -0.45
N ARG A 17 9.26 -4.27 -1.58
CA ARG A 17 10.31 -5.03 -2.28
C ARG A 17 11.48 -4.15 -2.70
N ALA A 18 11.20 -2.97 -3.25
CA ALA A 18 12.24 -2.03 -3.67
C ALA A 18 12.96 -1.41 -2.47
N GLN A 19 12.20 -0.93 -1.48
CA GLN A 19 12.76 -0.38 -0.24
C GLN A 19 13.64 -1.39 0.48
N ARG A 20 13.20 -2.65 0.61
CA ARG A 20 13.98 -3.74 1.21
C ARG A 20 15.30 -3.96 0.47
N THR A 21 15.26 -3.96 -0.86
CA THR A 21 16.46 -4.15 -1.69
C THR A 21 17.50 -3.08 -1.40
N VAL A 22 17.08 -1.82 -1.31
CA VAL A 22 17.99 -0.70 -0.99
C VAL A 22 18.41 -0.72 0.50
N ALA A 23 17.48 -1.02 1.41
CA ALA A 23 17.71 -1.07 2.85
C ALA A 23 18.77 -2.13 3.23
N ARG A 24 18.89 -3.24 2.49
CA ARG A 24 19.96 -4.23 2.70
C ARG A 24 21.37 -3.63 2.62
N PHE A 25 21.54 -2.57 1.84
CA PHE A 25 22.81 -1.88 1.67
C PHE A 25 22.94 -0.64 2.57
N ARG A 26 21.87 0.15 2.75
CA ARG A 26 21.93 1.43 3.48
C ARG A 26 21.37 1.42 4.89
N SER A 27 20.48 0.49 5.23
CA SER A 27 19.68 0.54 6.47
C SER A 27 19.24 -0.87 6.90
N ARG A 28 20.22 -1.72 7.27
CA ARG A 28 19.98 -3.13 7.61
C ARG A 28 18.96 -3.31 8.76
N SER A 29 18.87 -2.36 9.68
CA SER A 29 17.91 -2.37 10.78
C SER A 29 16.45 -2.41 10.30
N LEU A 30 16.13 -1.75 9.17
CA LEU A 30 14.78 -1.71 8.61
C LEU A 30 14.43 -2.95 7.78
N THR A 31 15.42 -3.76 7.40
CA THR A 31 15.20 -4.86 6.45
C THR A 31 14.22 -5.91 7.00
N ARG A 32 14.26 -6.19 8.31
CA ARG A 32 13.35 -7.14 8.95
C ARG A 32 11.90 -6.64 8.93
N GLN A 33 11.69 -5.37 9.31
CA GLN A 33 10.36 -4.76 9.29
C GLN A 33 9.79 -4.72 7.87
N LEU A 34 10.59 -4.29 6.88
CA LEU A 34 10.17 -4.23 5.48
C LEU A 34 9.84 -5.62 4.90
N GLU A 35 10.53 -6.68 5.35
CA GLU A 35 10.19 -8.05 4.99
C GLU A 35 8.84 -8.47 5.58
N GLN A 36 8.59 -8.17 6.86
CA GLN A 36 7.34 -8.49 7.53
C GLN A 36 6.15 -7.79 6.87
N ASN A 37 6.23 -6.47 6.66
CA ASN A 37 5.18 -5.72 5.96
C ASN A 37 4.94 -6.31 4.56
N MET A 38 6.01 -6.59 3.79
CA MET A 38 5.87 -7.19 2.47
C MET A 38 5.14 -8.55 2.50
N GLN A 39 5.32 -9.36 3.56
CA GLN A 39 4.61 -10.62 3.71
C GLN A 39 3.11 -10.43 3.98
N HIS A 40 2.75 -9.44 4.79
CA HIS A 40 1.34 -9.04 5.00
C HIS A 40 0.71 -8.58 3.68
N GLU A 41 1.35 -7.65 2.96
CA GLU A 41 0.85 -7.19 1.64
C GLU A 41 0.70 -8.33 0.62
N LEU A 42 1.62 -9.30 0.64
CA LEU A 42 1.52 -10.48 -0.22
C LEU A 42 0.31 -11.36 0.14
N ALA A 43 -0.02 -11.47 1.42
CA ALA A 43 -1.22 -12.17 1.90
C ALA A 43 -2.49 -11.40 1.51
N HIS A 44 -2.54 -10.08 1.71
CA HIS A 44 -3.65 -9.21 1.32
C HIS A 44 -3.91 -9.29 -0.18
N ARG A 45 -2.85 -9.16 -1.00
CA ARG A 45 -2.94 -9.32 -2.46
C ARG A 45 -3.50 -10.68 -2.86
N ARG A 46 -3.07 -11.76 -2.21
CA ARG A 46 -3.58 -13.12 -2.49
C ARG A 46 -5.07 -13.25 -2.13
N LEU A 47 -5.47 -12.67 -1.00
CA LEU A 47 -6.85 -12.67 -0.54
C LEU A 47 -7.77 -12.00 -1.58
N PHE A 48 -7.40 -10.84 -2.10
CA PHE A 48 -8.17 -10.21 -3.18
C PHE A 48 -8.04 -10.95 -4.53
N ALA A 49 -6.88 -11.50 -4.85
CA ALA A 49 -6.70 -12.28 -6.09
C ALA A 49 -7.62 -13.51 -6.13
N ASN A 50 -7.77 -14.20 -4.99
CA ASN A 50 -8.66 -15.34 -4.85
C ASN A 50 -10.12 -14.92 -5.03
N TYR A 51 -10.56 -13.86 -4.33
CA TYR A 51 -11.91 -13.32 -4.51
C TYR A 51 -12.19 -12.95 -5.99
N LEU A 52 -11.23 -12.29 -6.67
CA LEU A 52 -11.40 -11.95 -8.09
C LEU A 52 -11.53 -13.20 -8.96
N ALA A 53 -10.75 -14.25 -8.68
CA ALA A 53 -10.81 -15.51 -9.41
C ALA A 53 -12.13 -16.26 -9.18
N GLU A 54 -12.58 -16.35 -7.92
CA GLU A 54 -13.83 -16.99 -7.52
C GLU A 54 -15.05 -16.34 -8.20
N ASN A 55 -15.01 -15.02 -8.38
CA ASN A 55 -16.08 -14.25 -9.00
C ASN A 55 -15.90 -14.02 -10.51
N GLY A 56 -14.87 -14.61 -11.13
CA GLY A 56 -14.59 -14.46 -12.58
C GLY A 56 -14.23 -13.03 -13.00
N ILE A 57 -13.78 -12.18 -12.08
CA ILE A 57 -13.47 -10.77 -12.30
C ILE A 57 -12.03 -10.64 -12.81
N ARG A 58 -11.85 -9.95 -13.94
CA ARG A 58 -10.52 -9.68 -14.49
C ARG A 58 -9.77 -8.61 -13.67
N ARG A 59 -8.44 -8.71 -13.68
CA ARG A 59 -7.55 -7.73 -13.03
C ARG A 59 -7.75 -6.32 -13.61
N CYS A 60 -7.52 -5.31 -12.78
CA CYS A 60 -7.56 -3.93 -13.22
C CYS A 60 -6.42 -3.59 -14.18
N LYS A 61 -6.66 -2.70 -15.15
CA LYS A 61 -5.63 -2.18 -16.08
C LYS A 61 -4.50 -1.45 -15.33
N SER A 62 -4.83 -0.80 -14.21
CA SER A 62 -3.84 -0.10 -13.38
C SER A 62 -2.90 -1.05 -12.63
N TYR A 63 -3.15 -2.38 -12.60
CA TYR A 63 -2.34 -3.34 -11.86
C TYR A 63 -0.83 -3.28 -12.17
N PHE A 64 -0.49 -3.20 -13.46
CA PHE A 64 0.90 -3.11 -13.90
C PHE A 64 1.50 -1.72 -13.61
N ALA A 65 0.70 -0.66 -13.79
CA ALA A 65 1.12 0.70 -13.49
C ALA A 65 1.39 0.89 -11.98
N CYS A 66 0.53 0.36 -11.10
CA CYS A 66 0.74 0.33 -9.66
C CYS A 66 2.02 -0.43 -9.30
N GLY A 67 2.24 -1.60 -9.89
CA GLY A 67 3.42 -2.40 -9.59
C GLY A 67 4.73 -1.72 -10.01
N ALA A 68 4.76 -1.16 -11.22
CA ALA A 68 5.93 -0.44 -11.72
C ALA A 68 6.17 0.87 -10.96
N GLY A 69 5.13 1.68 -10.78
CA GLY A 69 5.20 2.95 -10.05
C GLY A 69 5.58 2.74 -8.59
N GLY A 70 5.00 1.73 -7.93
CA GLY A 70 5.34 1.34 -6.57
C GLY A 70 6.81 0.93 -6.44
N TYR A 71 7.34 0.14 -7.37
CA TYR A 71 8.75 -0.24 -7.35
C TYR A 71 9.68 0.96 -7.50
N VAL A 72 9.40 1.86 -8.45
CA VAL A 72 10.21 3.08 -8.67
C VAL A 72 10.16 3.97 -7.43
N LEU A 73 8.98 4.20 -6.87
CA LEU A 73 8.80 5.01 -5.67
C LEU A 73 9.56 4.40 -4.47
N GLY A 74 9.43 3.09 -4.25
CA GLY A 74 10.14 2.40 -3.19
C GLY A 74 11.66 2.41 -3.35
N PHE A 75 12.15 2.33 -4.59
CA PHE A 75 13.59 2.39 -4.88
C PHE A 75 14.16 3.79 -4.59
N VAL A 76 13.50 4.84 -5.10
CA VAL A 76 13.92 6.24 -4.89
C VAL A 76 13.90 6.58 -3.40
N THR A 77 12.83 6.23 -2.70
CA THR A 77 12.67 6.55 -1.27
C THR A 77 13.65 5.74 -0.40
N GLY A 78 13.92 4.49 -0.78
CA GLY A 78 14.97 3.68 -0.18
C GLY A 78 16.36 4.31 -0.31
N LEU A 79 16.67 4.96 -1.44
CA LEU A 79 17.96 5.64 -1.65
C LEU A 79 18.10 6.90 -0.80
N ILE A 80 17.00 7.63 -0.57
CA ILE A 80 16.98 8.84 0.27
C ILE A 80 17.24 8.47 1.74
N GLY A 81 16.62 7.40 2.24
CA GLY A 81 16.94 6.82 3.55
C GLY A 81 15.73 6.52 4.43
N PRO A 82 15.97 6.15 5.71
CA PRO A 82 14.95 5.69 6.66
C PRO A 82 13.72 6.58 6.78
N THR A 83 13.91 7.90 6.87
CA THR A 83 12.80 8.85 7.00
C THR A 83 11.91 8.87 5.76
N ALA A 84 12.50 8.80 4.56
CA ALA A 84 11.73 8.77 3.32
C ALA A 84 10.99 7.44 3.13
N ILE A 85 11.59 6.34 3.58
CA ILE A 85 10.92 5.02 3.64
C ILE A 85 9.66 5.14 4.52
N ALA A 86 9.82 5.57 5.77
CA ALA A 86 8.70 5.71 6.72
C ALA A 86 7.62 6.68 6.20
N ALA A 87 8.01 7.80 5.61
CA ALA A 87 7.08 8.77 5.03
C ALA A 87 6.26 8.22 3.86
N THR A 88 6.91 7.43 3.01
CA THR A 88 6.26 6.80 1.86
C THR A 88 5.29 5.73 2.34
N THR A 89 5.71 4.87 3.28
CA THR A 89 4.84 3.89 3.90
C THR A 89 3.64 4.58 4.54
N TYR A 90 3.86 5.53 5.44
CA TYR A 90 2.78 6.30 6.08
C TYR A 90 1.79 6.91 5.06
N ALA A 91 2.30 7.52 3.99
CA ALA A 91 1.47 8.13 2.97
C ALA A 91 0.60 7.12 2.20
N VAL A 92 1.17 5.97 1.83
CA VAL A 92 0.47 4.91 1.10
C VAL A 92 -0.57 4.24 1.99
N GLU A 93 -0.16 3.79 3.17
CA GLU A 93 -1.04 3.14 4.17
C GLU A 93 -2.22 4.05 4.53
N ASN A 94 -1.99 5.36 4.68
CA ASN A 94 -3.08 6.30 4.95
C ASN A 94 -4.12 6.35 3.81
N VAL A 95 -3.68 6.27 2.55
CA VAL A 95 -4.60 6.28 1.40
C VAL A 95 -5.33 4.95 1.29
N VAL A 96 -4.62 3.84 1.46
CA VAL A 96 -5.20 2.49 1.45
C VAL A 96 -6.23 2.36 2.57
N LEU A 97 -5.86 2.66 3.82
CA LEU A 97 -6.76 2.58 4.97
C LEU A 97 -8.02 3.44 4.78
N LYS A 98 -7.87 4.66 4.26
CA LYS A 98 -9.02 5.53 3.95
C LYS A 98 -9.92 4.89 2.89
N HIS A 99 -9.34 4.31 1.83
CA HIS A 99 -10.09 3.64 0.77
C HIS A 99 -10.87 2.43 1.31
N LEU A 100 -10.23 1.59 2.12
CA LEU A 100 -10.85 0.41 2.71
C LEU A 100 -11.99 0.78 3.67
N GLN A 101 -11.80 1.84 4.48
CA GLN A 101 -12.84 2.35 5.38
C GLN A 101 -14.06 2.88 4.62
N GLU A 102 -13.85 3.65 3.56
CA GLU A 102 -14.93 4.12 2.69
C GLU A 102 -15.65 2.94 2.01
N GLN A 103 -14.90 1.93 1.59
CA GLN A 103 -15.39 0.77 0.88
C GLN A 103 -16.23 -0.17 1.75
N ILE A 104 -15.90 -0.35 3.03
CA ILE A 104 -16.67 -1.20 3.95
C ILE A 104 -18.14 -0.80 4.01
N HIS A 105 -18.41 0.50 4.11
CA HIS A 105 -19.79 0.98 4.22
C HIS A 105 -20.62 0.61 2.99
N TYR A 106 -20.00 0.63 1.80
CA TYR A 106 -20.63 0.24 0.56
C TYR A 106 -20.78 -1.29 0.44
N LEU A 107 -19.71 -2.04 0.70
CA LEU A 107 -19.70 -3.50 0.57
C LEU A 107 -20.65 -4.19 1.56
N ARG A 108 -20.88 -3.60 2.74
CA ARG A 108 -21.77 -4.20 3.75
C ARG A 108 -23.19 -4.47 3.23
N GLN A 109 -23.66 -3.69 2.26
CA GLN A 109 -24.99 -3.85 1.67
C GLN A 109 -24.95 -4.63 0.34
N GLU A 110 -23.88 -4.48 -0.44
CA GLU A 110 -23.78 -5.02 -1.81
C GLU A 110 -23.12 -6.39 -1.88
N ASP A 111 -22.05 -6.63 -1.11
CA ASP A 111 -21.28 -7.87 -1.16
C ASP A 111 -20.62 -8.17 0.20
N LYS A 112 -21.27 -9.06 0.94
CA LYS A 112 -20.82 -9.47 2.28
C LYS A 112 -19.49 -10.24 2.26
N ASP A 113 -19.22 -11.03 1.21
CA ASP A 113 -17.96 -11.77 1.13
C ASP A 113 -16.81 -10.79 0.90
N ALA A 114 -16.96 -9.87 -0.05
CA ALA A 114 -16.00 -8.79 -0.27
C ALA A 114 -15.78 -7.92 0.99
N HIS A 115 -16.85 -7.63 1.73
CA HIS A 115 -16.77 -6.91 3.00
C HIS A 115 -15.91 -7.65 4.03
N ASP A 116 -16.16 -8.95 4.23
CA ASP A 116 -15.46 -9.76 5.23
C ASP A 116 -13.98 -9.96 4.85
N ARG A 117 -13.68 -9.97 3.54
CA ARG A 117 -12.32 -9.97 2.99
C ARG A 117 -11.58 -8.67 3.30
N VAL A 118 -12.22 -7.51 3.10
CA VAL A 118 -11.63 -6.19 3.43
C VAL A 118 -11.43 -6.03 4.94
N MET A 119 -12.38 -6.48 5.76
CA MET A 119 -12.27 -6.42 7.22
C MET A 119 -11.08 -7.20 7.78
N GLN A 120 -10.65 -8.28 7.09
CA GLN A 120 -9.52 -9.10 7.53
C GLN A 120 -8.17 -8.36 7.49
N ILE A 121 -8.02 -7.34 6.64
CA ILE A 121 -6.74 -6.68 6.42
C ILE A 121 -6.62 -5.34 7.16
N ILE A 122 -7.73 -4.73 7.60
CA ILE A 122 -7.72 -3.37 8.14
C ILE A 122 -6.88 -3.19 9.39
N GLU A 123 -6.87 -4.18 10.28
CA GLU A 123 -6.05 -4.08 11.48
C GLU A 123 -4.55 -4.14 11.15
N ASP A 124 -4.16 -4.93 10.14
CA ASP A 124 -2.78 -4.99 9.66
C ASP A 124 -2.35 -3.67 9.01
N GLU A 125 -3.20 -3.11 8.12
CA GLU A 125 -2.98 -1.80 7.48
C GLU A 125 -2.88 -0.67 8.51
N LYS A 126 -3.73 -0.70 9.54
CA LYS A 126 -3.70 0.29 10.62
C LYS A 126 -2.41 0.16 11.45
N ALA A 127 -1.98 -1.06 11.74
CA ALA A 127 -0.72 -1.30 12.43
C ALA A 127 0.48 -0.80 11.62
N HIS A 128 0.50 -1.03 10.30
CA HIS A 128 1.52 -0.48 9.40
C HIS A 128 1.52 1.05 9.41
N HIS A 129 0.33 1.67 9.28
CA HIS A 129 0.15 3.11 9.31
C HIS A 129 0.71 3.74 10.61
N ASP A 130 0.31 3.20 11.76
CA ASP A 130 0.72 3.73 13.07
C ASP A 130 2.23 3.51 13.31
N ALA A 131 2.77 2.34 12.96
CA ALA A 131 4.21 2.09 13.05
C ALA A 131 5.03 3.04 12.15
N ALA A 132 4.54 3.33 10.95
CA ALA A 132 5.21 4.27 10.04
C ALA A 132 5.11 5.72 10.56
N ARG A 133 3.97 6.11 11.14
CA ARG A 133 3.78 7.43 11.77
C ARG A 133 4.77 7.65 12.90
N ASP A 134 4.96 6.66 13.77
CA ASP A 134 5.82 6.78 14.95
C ASP A 134 7.32 6.86 14.58
N GLN A 135 7.69 6.42 13.38
CA GLN A 135 9.04 6.54 12.82
C GLN A 135 9.31 7.89 12.14
N LEU A 136 8.29 8.72 11.94
CA LEU A 136 8.46 10.02 11.31
C LEU A 136 9.03 11.04 12.30
N PRO A 137 10.18 11.68 11.98
CA PRO A 137 10.66 12.80 12.78
C PRO A 137 9.69 13.98 12.63
N GLY A 138 9.35 14.61 13.76
CA GLY A 138 8.43 15.74 13.80
C GLY A 138 8.86 16.89 12.86
N ASN A 139 7.91 17.30 12.02
CA ASN A 139 7.91 18.48 11.14
C ASN A 139 9.15 18.73 10.25
N GLN A 140 9.37 17.88 9.25
CA GLN A 140 10.29 18.15 8.15
C GLN A 140 9.54 18.54 6.88
N LEU A 141 9.82 19.74 6.35
CA LEU A 141 9.17 20.28 5.14
C LEU A 141 9.25 19.30 3.95
N MET A 142 10.42 18.70 3.72
CA MET A 142 10.65 17.74 2.64
C MET A 142 9.81 16.47 2.81
N THR A 143 9.70 15.95 4.03
CA THR A 143 8.88 14.79 4.38
C THR A 143 7.40 15.08 4.14
N ASN A 144 6.92 16.27 4.51
CA ASN A 144 5.53 16.68 4.29
C ASN A 144 5.21 16.83 2.79
N ILE A 145 6.14 17.35 2.00
CA ILE A 145 5.99 17.44 0.54
C ILE A 145 5.94 16.03 -0.06
N LEU A 146 6.87 15.14 0.32
CA LEU A 146 6.88 13.76 -0.14
C LEU A 146 5.56 13.05 0.18
N ILE A 147 5.06 13.16 1.41
CA ILE A 147 3.77 12.58 1.82
C ILE A 147 2.65 13.09 0.92
N ARG A 148 2.56 14.40 0.68
CA ARG A 148 1.50 14.96 -0.19
C ARG A 148 1.58 14.46 -1.62
N VAL A 149 2.79 14.41 -2.19
CA VAL A 149 3.00 13.91 -3.56
C VAL A 149 2.62 12.43 -3.65
N VAL A 150 3.07 11.61 -2.71
CA VAL A 150 2.73 10.18 -2.68
C VAL A 150 1.24 9.98 -2.53
N LYS A 151 0.58 10.68 -1.60
CA LYS A 151 -0.89 10.60 -1.43
C LYS A 151 -1.62 10.94 -2.73
N PHE A 152 -1.25 12.07 -3.35
CA PHE A 152 -1.85 12.50 -4.62
C PHE A 152 -1.66 11.47 -5.74
N CYS A 153 -0.44 10.95 -5.91
CA CYS A 153 -0.17 9.92 -6.92
C CYS A 153 -0.98 8.65 -6.67
N THR A 154 -1.05 8.17 -5.43
CA THR A 154 -1.82 6.98 -5.07
C THR A 154 -3.31 7.19 -5.32
N GLU A 155 -3.87 8.33 -4.94
CA GLU A 155 -5.27 8.68 -5.20
C GLU A 155 -5.59 8.77 -6.71
N CYS A 156 -4.70 9.37 -7.51
CA CYS A 156 -4.86 9.42 -8.97
C CYS A 156 -4.89 8.02 -9.59
N VAL A 157 -4.02 7.12 -9.12
CA VAL A 157 -3.94 5.74 -9.62
C VAL A 157 -5.18 4.94 -9.25
N ILE A 158 -5.69 5.09 -8.01
CA ILE A 158 -6.96 4.49 -7.57
C ILE A 158 -8.10 5.00 -8.45
N ARG A 159 -8.21 6.33 -8.63
CA ARG A 159 -9.27 6.94 -9.46
C ARG A 159 -9.22 6.48 -10.92
N PHE A 160 -8.02 6.31 -11.48
CA PHE A 160 -7.85 5.78 -12.83
C PHE A 160 -8.21 4.29 -12.92
N GLY A 161 -7.92 3.50 -11.88
CA GLY A 161 -8.30 2.08 -11.82
C GLY A 161 -9.79 1.82 -11.54
N MET A 162 -10.49 2.80 -10.97
CA MET A 162 -11.94 2.74 -10.76
C MET A 162 -12.75 3.03 -12.04
N ARG A 163 -12.18 3.73 -13.03
CA ARG A 163 -12.77 3.95 -14.36
C ARG A 163 -12.65 2.71 -15.25
#